data_AF-A0A0Q5PWG6-F1
#
_entry.id   AF-A0A0Q5PWG6-F1
#
_cell.length_a   1.000
_cell.length_b   1.000
_cell.length_c   1.000
_cell.angle_alpha   90.00
_cell.angle_beta   90.00
_cell.angle_gamma   90.00
#
_symmetry.space_group_name_H-M   'P 1'
#
loop_
_entity.id
_entity.type
_entity.pdbx_description
1 polymer ?
#
loop_
_entity_poly.entity_id
_entity_poly.type
_entity_poly.pdbx_seq_one_letter_code
_entity_poly.pdbx_strand_id
1 'polypeptide(L)'
;MNKTLNDFKVTDRQTFIKFLDLLRKDFFDNPKSWENKTLPDFLEALSVYTEDIQGHYDNMKLNIKADKPNWSTFADIFKGAKIYE
;
A
#
# COMPACT_ATOMS: atom_id res chain seq x y z
N MET A 1 13.30 8.02 -0.81
CA MET A 1 12.56 6.80 -1.21
C MET A 1 13.50 5.86 -1.94
N ASN A 2 13.48 4.59 -1.54
CA ASN A 2 14.25 3.54 -2.17
C ASN A 2 13.72 3.22 -3.58
N LYS A 3 14.57 3.36 -4.62
CA LYS A 3 14.21 3.04 -6.01
C LYS A 3 13.69 1.60 -6.18
N THR A 4 14.22 0.67 -5.38
CA THR A 4 13.79 -0.73 -5.37
C THR A 4 12.35 -0.90 -4.92
N LEU A 5 11.83 -0.07 -4.00
CA LEU A 5 10.44 -0.16 -3.55
C LEU A 5 9.47 0.34 -4.63
N ASN A 6 9.78 1.49 -5.25
CA ASN A 6 8.91 2.12 -6.23
C ASN A 6 8.81 1.34 -7.54
N ASP A 7 9.89 0.67 -7.94
CA ASP A 7 9.95 -0.10 -9.17
C ASP A 7 9.49 -1.57 -8.95
N PHE A 8 9.21 -1.98 -7.70
CA PHE A 8 8.82 -3.35 -7.38
C PHE A 8 7.40 -3.66 -7.87
N LYS A 9 7.26 -4.69 -8.71
CA LYS A 9 5.97 -5.11 -9.25
C LYS A 9 5.32 -6.16 -8.35
N VAL A 10 4.10 -5.88 -7.93
CA VAL A 10 3.23 -6.85 -7.24
C VAL A 10 2.32 -7.51 -8.27
N THR A 11 2.42 -8.82 -8.41
CA THR A 11 1.65 -9.61 -9.40
C THR A 11 0.86 -10.76 -8.77
N ASP A 12 1.20 -11.13 -7.54
CA ASP A 12 0.61 -12.24 -6.79
C ASP A 12 0.79 -12.03 -5.28
N ARG A 13 0.29 -12.99 -4.48
CA ARG A 13 0.41 -12.94 -3.01
C ARG A 13 1.87 -12.94 -2.52
N GLN A 14 2.77 -13.67 -3.18
CA GLN A 14 4.16 -13.80 -2.72
C GLN A 14 4.96 -12.52 -2.96
N THR A 15 4.74 -11.88 -4.11
CA THR A 15 5.28 -10.56 -4.43
C THR A 15 4.67 -9.48 -3.53
N PHE A 16 3.39 -9.58 -3.17
CA PHE A 16 2.78 -8.68 -2.20
C PHE A 16 3.43 -8.78 -0.80
N ILE A 17 3.71 -9.99 -0.30
CA ILE A 17 4.45 -10.18 0.97
C ILE A 17 5.80 -9.48 0.92
N LYS A 18 6.58 -9.69 -0.16
CA LYS A 18 7.88 -9.03 -0.35
C LYS A 18 7.74 -7.50 -0.40
N PHE A 19 6.71 -6.99 -1.06
CA PHE A 19 6.43 -5.56 -1.09
C PHE A 19 6.17 -5.00 0.31
N LEU A 20 5.39 -5.68 1.15
CA LEU A 20 5.15 -5.27 2.54
C LEU A 20 6.45 -5.23 3.37
N ASP A 21 7.33 -6.22 3.19
CA ASP A 21 8.65 -6.22 3.85
C ASP A 21 9.52 -5.04 3.40
N LEU A 22 9.54 -4.75 2.09
CA LEU A 22 10.27 -3.61 1.54
C LEU A 22 9.69 -2.28 2.04
N LEU A 23 8.37 -2.16 2.11
CA LEU A 23 7.68 -0.97 2.61
C LEU A 23 7.99 -0.72 4.09
N ARG A 24 7.91 -1.76 4.92
CA ARG A 24 8.28 -1.71 6.35
C ARG A 24 9.75 -1.33 6.54
N LYS A 25 10.64 -1.90 5.72
CA LYS A 25 12.07 -1.58 5.75
C LYS A 25 12.34 -0.13 5.33
N ASP A 26 11.65 0.38 4.31
CA ASP A 26 11.80 1.78 3.87
C ASP A 26 11.38 2.76 4.97
N PHE A 27 10.30 2.47 5.70
CA PHE A 27 9.91 3.26 6.88
C PHE A 27 10.98 3.24 7.98
N PHE A 28 11.51 2.05 8.31
CA PHE A 28 12.53 1.90 9.35
C PHE A 28 13.85 2.60 9.00
N ASP A 29 14.32 2.44 7.76
CA ASP A 29 15.59 3.01 7.30
C ASP A 29 15.48 4.51 6.98
N ASN A 30 14.30 4.98 6.53
CA ASN A 30 14.07 6.35 6.05
C ASN A 30 12.83 7.03 6.68
N PRO A 31 12.65 7.04 8.02
CA PRO A 31 11.42 7.54 8.64
C PRO A 31 11.18 9.03 8.40
N LYS A 32 12.23 9.80 8.07
CA LYS A 32 12.12 11.24 7.74
C LYS A 32 11.49 11.50 6.37
N SER A 33 11.50 10.54 5.45
CA SER A 33 10.86 10.70 4.13
C SER A 33 9.38 10.32 4.13
N TRP A 34 8.87 9.81 5.25
CA TRP A 34 7.46 9.47 5.42
C TRP A 34 6.72 10.63 6.06
N GLU A 35 5.58 10.99 5.48
CA GLU A 35 4.66 11.98 6.05
C GLU A 35 3.89 11.36 7.22
N ASN A 36 3.28 10.19 6.99
CA ASN A 36 2.49 9.44 7.97
C ASN A 36 3.41 8.52 8.78
N LYS A 37 3.76 8.94 10.00
CA LYS A 37 4.77 8.26 10.84
C LYS A 37 4.17 7.39 11.93
N THR A 38 2.87 7.50 12.19
CA THR A 38 2.17 6.68 13.17
C THR A 38 1.18 5.76 12.46
N LEU A 39 0.81 4.65 13.12
CA LEU A 39 -0.19 3.74 12.57
C LEU A 39 -1.56 4.41 12.33
N PRO A 40 -2.09 5.26 13.25
CA PRO A 40 -3.31 6.03 12.97
C PRO A 40 -3.20 6.88 11.71
N ASP A 41 -2.17 7.72 11.59
CA ASP A 41 -2.00 8.61 10.42
C ASP A 41 -1.88 7.81 9.12
N PHE A 42 -1.16 6.69 9.17
CA PHE A 42 -0.98 5.83 8.00
C PHE A 42 -2.29 5.15 7.56
N LEU A 43 -3.10 4.68 8.51
CA LEU A 43 -4.40 4.09 8.21
C LEU A 43 -5.40 5.13 7.67
N GLU A 44 -5.37 6.35 8.19
CA GLU A 44 -6.17 7.46 7.65
C GLU A 44 -5.76 7.78 6.22
N ALA A 45 -4.46 7.99 5.97
CA ALA A 45 -3.96 8.26 4.63
C ALA A 45 -4.24 7.11 3.64
N LEU A 46 -4.15 5.85 4.11
CA LEU A 46 -4.50 4.69 3.30
C LEU A 46 -5.98 4.68 2.92
N SER A 47 -6.88 5.05 3.84
CA SER A 47 -8.31 5.16 3.57
C SER A 47 -8.60 6.22 2.52
N VAL A 48 -8.06 7.43 2.71
CA VAL A 48 -8.23 8.55 1.77
C VAL A 48 -7.70 8.18 0.38
N TYR A 49 -6.49 7.64 0.30
CA TYR A 49 -5.92 7.29 -1.00
C TYR A 49 -6.65 6.13 -1.69
N THR A 50 -7.25 5.21 -0.94
CA THR A 50 -8.09 4.13 -1.51
C THR A 50 -9.32 4.70 -2.21
N GLU A 51 -9.90 5.79 -1.69
CA GLU A 51 -11.02 6.51 -2.34
C GLU A 51 -10.55 7.22 -3.63
N ASP A 52 -9.36 7.80 -3.61
CA ASP A 52 -8.83 8.63 -4.70
C ASP A 52 -8.10 7.85 -5.82
N ILE A 53 -7.74 6.58 -5.61
CA ILE A 53 -6.78 5.87 -6.47
C ILE A 53 -7.25 5.71 -7.93
N GLN A 54 -8.57 5.63 -8.17
CA GLN A 54 -9.09 5.62 -9.54
C GLN A 54 -8.81 6.94 -10.25
N GLY A 55 -9.00 8.07 -9.56
CA GLY A 55 -8.67 9.40 -10.09
C GLY A 55 -7.20 9.53 -10.45
N HIS A 56 -6.29 8.95 -9.64
CA HIS A 56 -4.87 8.89 -9.99
C HIS A 56 -4.62 8.13 -11.30
N TYR A 57 -5.24 6.95 -11.48
CA TYR A 57 -5.09 6.16 -12.70
C TYR A 57 -5.63 6.87 -13.94
N ASP A 58 -6.76 7.56 -13.79
CA ASP A 58 -7.39 8.33 -14.87
C ASP A 58 -6.51 9.52 -15.28
N ASN A 59 -6.01 10.29 -14.30
CA ASN A 59 -5.10 11.41 -14.52
C ASN A 59 -3.81 10.98 -15.22
N MET A 60 -3.27 9.82 -14.85
CA MET A 60 -2.07 9.24 -15.46
C MET A 60 -2.33 8.49 -16.77
N LYS A 61 -3.60 8.37 -17.21
CA LYS A 61 -4.03 7.63 -18.41
C LYS A 61 -3.54 6.18 -18.44
N LEU A 62 -3.51 5.52 -17.28
CA LEU A 62 -2.96 4.16 -17.14
C LEU A 62 -3.90 3.05 -17.58
N ASN A 63 -5.18 3.36 -17.83
CA ASN A 63 -6.23 2.39 -18.20
C ASN A 63 -6.36 1.22 -17.20
N ILE A 64 -6.21 1.53 -15.91
CA ILE A 64 -6.38 0.61 -14.80
C ILE A 64 -7.76 0.86 -14.17
N LYS A 65 -8.47 -0.23 -13.84
CA LYS A 65 -9.73 -0.17 -13.09
C LYS A 65 -9.46 -0.59 -11.65
N ALA A 66 -9.57 0.36 -10.72
CA ALA A 66 -9.34 0.17 -9.30
C ALA A 66 -10.31 -0.85 -8.68
N ASP A 67 -11.50 -1.08 -9.26
CA ASP A 67 -12.50 -2.01 -8.73
C ASP A 67 -12.31 -3.49 -9.15
N LYS A 68 -11.28 -3.80 -9.94
CA LYS A 68 -10.96 -5.20 -10.30
C LYS A 68 -10.36 -6.09 -9.19
N PRO A 69 -9.61 -5.60 -8.19
CA PRO A 69 -9.03 -6.45 -7.16
C PRO A 69 -10.12 -6.97 -6.22
N ASN A 70 -9.85 -8.09 -5.55
CA ASN A 70 -10.74 -8.58 -4.50
C ASN A 70 -10.49 -7.80 -3.19
N TRP A 71 -11.15 -6.65 -3.05
CA TRP A 71 -10.99 -5.73 -1.91
C TRP A 71 -11.24 -6.37 -0.55
N SER A 72 -12.09 -7.41 -0.48
CA SER A 72 -12.33 -8.12 0.78
C SER A 72 -11.06 -8.79 1.31
N THR A 73 -10.18 -9.27 0.42
CA THR A 73 -8.91 -9.87 0.80
C THR A 73 -8.02 -8.88 1.56
N PHE A 74 -7.95 -7.62 1.10
CA PHE A 74 -7.18 -6.59 1.82
C PHE A 74 -7.80 -6.31 3.19
N ALA A 75 -9.12 -6.15 3.27
CA ALA A 75 -9.81 -5.96 4.54
C ALA A 75 -9.55 -7.11 5.53
N ASP A 76 -9.55 -8.36 5.05
CA ASP A 76 -9.28 -9.53 5.88
C ASP A 76 -7.81 -9.59 6.35
N ILE A 77 -6.86 -9.16 5.51
CA ILE A 77 -5.46 -8.99 5.92
C ILE A 77 -5.33 -7.96 7.05
N PHE A 78 -5.96 -6.79 6.94
CA PHE A 78 -5.93 -5.77 8.00
C PHE A 78 -6.59 -6.26 9.29
N LYS A 79 -7.72 -6.96 9.20
CA LYS A 79 -8.38 -7.58 10.36
C LYS A 79 -7.47 -8.61 11.04
N GLY A 80 -6.82 -9.46 10.24
CA GLY A 80 -5.89 -10.47 10.74
C GLY A 80 -4.69 -9.85 11.46
N ALA A 81 -4.04 -8.86 10.84
CA ALA A 81 -2.91 -8.14 11.41
C ALA A 81 -3.26 -7.28 12.63
N LYS A 82 -4.54 -6.91 12.82
CA LYS A 82 -4.97 -6.24 14.05
C LYS A 82 -5.08 -7.21 15.24
N ILE A 83 -5.40 -8.47 14.99
CA ILE A 83 -5.84 -9.42 16.02
C ILE A 83 -4.75 -10.46 16.35
N TYR A 84 -4.00 -10.94 15.36
CA TYR A 84 -3.19 -12.16 15.49
C TYR A 84 -1.68 -11.96 15.39
N GLU A 85 -1.21 -10.97 14.62
CA GLU A 85 0.22 -10.71 14.33
C GLU A 85 0.59 -9.31 14.81
#